data_AF-A0A2H0XCD1-F1
#
_entry.id   AF-A0A2H0XCD1-F1
#
_cell.length_a   1.000
_cell.length_b   1.000
_cell.length_c   1.000
_cell.angle_alpha   90.00
_cell.angle_beta   90.00
_cell.angle_gamma   90.00
#
_symmetry.space_group_name_H-M   'P 1'
#
loop_
_entity.id
_entity.type
_entity.pdbx_description
1 polymer ?
#
loop_
_entity_poly.entity_id
_entity_poly.type
_entity_poly.pdbx_seq_one_letter_code
_entity_poly.pdbx_strand_id
1 'polypeptide(L)'
;MTTKIRSAFTLIELLVVISVIGILSGILIGILNPGYLQGRARNAARKADLGVIQSALEMYYSDQNLYPASIPSGTWTGYLTTVPVDPKTAVAYSYTQTGSGAGYDLCATLEPSGSYCVHNPF
;
A
#
# COMPACT_ATOMS: atom_id res chain seq x y z
N MET A 1 43.01 44.74 -25.62
CA MET A 1 43.17 43.58 -24.72
C MET A 1 42.17 43.73 -23.59
N THR A 2 41.05 43.02 -23.62
CA THR A 2 40.00 43.11 -22.59
C THR A 2 40.24 42.02 -21.54
N THR A 3 40.75 42.43 -20.37
CA THR A 3 41.07 41.52 -19.27
C THR A 3 39.77 41.06 -18.62
N LYS A 4 39.43 39.77 -18.81
CA LYS A 4 38.26 39.14 -18.20
C LYS A 4 38.54 38.98 -16.70
N ILE A 5 37.87 39.76 -15.84
CA ILE A 5 37.96 39.59 -14.37
C ILE A 5 37.37 38.22 -14.02
N ARG A 6 38.20 37.30 -13.54
CA ARG A 6 37.72 36.04 -12.95
C ARG A 6 37.33 36.33 -11.51
N SER A 7 36.03 36.27 -11.21
CA SER A 7 35.53 36.28 -9.84
C SER A 7 36.02 35.01 -9.13
N ALA A 8 36.78 35.18 -8.06
CA ALA A 8 37.17 34.11 -7.16
C ALA A 8 36.21 34.12 -5.96
N PHE A 9 35.59 32.97 -5.67
CA PHE A 9 34.75 32.80 -4.49
C PHE A 9 35.58 32.95 -3.21
N THR A 10 35.00 33.58 -2.19
CA THR A 10 35.64 33.67 -0.87
C THR A 10 35.46 32.36 -0.08
N LEU A 11 36.41 32.03 0.79
CA LEU A 11 36.30 30.87 1.68
C LEU A 11 35.09 30.98 2.62
N ILE A 12 34.74 32.21 3.03
CA ILE A 12 33.60 32.46 3.90
C ILE A 12 32.27 32.24 3.18
N GLU A 13 32.15 32.58 1.89
CA GLU A 13 30.97 32.25 1.09
C GLU A 13 30.77 30.74 1.00
N LEU A 14 31.83 29.99 0.74
CA LEU A 14 31.73 28.53 0.68
C LEU A 14 31.31 27.94 2.03
N LEU A 15 31.84 28.47 3.13
CA LEU A 15 31.54 28.02 4.49
C LEU A 15 30.08 28.27 4.88
N VAL A 16 29.52 29.43 4.52
CA VAL A 16 28.12 29.75 4.78
C VAL A 16 27.19 28.88 3.94
N VAL A 17 27.55 28.58 2.69
CA VAL A 17 26.72 27.74 1.81
C VAL A 17 26.61 26.31 2.34
N ILE A 18 27.73 25.68 2.71
CA ILE A 18 27.71 24.30 3.23
C ILE A 18 27.01 24.22 4.60
N SER A 19 27.08 25.27 5.42
CA SER A 19 26.39 25.30 6.72
C SER A 19 24.87 25.39 6.53
N VAL A 20 24.39 26.22 5.60
CA VAL A 20 22.97 26.31 5.24
C VAL A 20 22.47 25.00 4.63
N ILE A 21 23.24 24.40 3.70
CA ILE A 21 22.89 23.09 3.11
C ILE A 21 22.83 22.01 4.19
N GLY A 22 23.76 22.00 5.15
CA GLY A 22 23.78 21.05 6.26
C GLY A 22 22.54 21.16 7.15
N ILE A 23 22.15 22.38 7.52
CA ILE A 23 20.94 22.63 8.33
C ILE A 23 19.68 22.18 7.58
N LEU A 24 19.52 22.59 6.32
CA LEU A 24 18.36 22.22 5.52
C LEU A 24 18.28 20.69 5.31
N SER A 25 19.41 20.05 5.01
CA SER A 25 19.48 18.60 4.81
C SER A 25 19.10 17.82 6.08
N GLY A 26 19.53 18.29 7.25
CA GLY A 26 19.17 17.68 8.53
C GLY A 26 17.67 17.73 8.82
N ILE A 27 17.00 18.85 8.52
CA ILE A 27 15.56 19.00 8.71
C ILE A 27 14.77 18.05 7.79
N LEU A 28 15.18 17.91 6.53
CA LEU A 28 14.51 17.04 5.55
C LEU A 28 14.45 15.58 5.99
N ILE A 29 15.53 15.05 6.57
CA ILE A 29 15.60 13.65 7.04
C ILE A 29 14.62 13.40 8.20
N GLY A 30 14.43 14.39 9.08
CA GLY A 30 13.48 14.27 10.19
C GLY A 30 12.01 14.27 9.77
N ILE A 31 11.66 14.94 8.67
CA ILE A 31 10.28 15.10 8.21
C ILE A 31 9.85 13.95 7.29
N LEU A 32 10.75 13.49 6.42
CA LEU A 32 10.45 12.43 5.48
C LEU A 32 10.69 11.07 6.12
N ASN A 33 9.63 10.42 6.62
CA ASN A 33 9.66 9.00 6.92
C ASN A 33 9.18 8.20 5.68
N PRO A 34 10.10 7.76 4.79
CA PRO A 34 9.72 7.04 3.58
C PRO A 34 8.98 5.73 3.87
N GLY A 35 9.30 5.07 4.98
CA GLY A 35 8.62 3.84 5.41
C GLY A 35 7.14 4.07 5.71
N TYR A 36 6.80 5.18 6.37
CA TYR A 36 5.42 5.54 6.65
C TYR A 36 4.62 5.85 5.38
N LEU A 37 5.20 6.63 4.46
CA LEU A 37 4.53 6.99 3.20
C LEU A 37 4.28 5.76 2.32
N GLN A 38 5.26 4.88 2.19
CA GLN A 38 5.08 3.63 1.44
C GLN A 38 4.08 2.68 2.12
N GLY A 39 4.08 2.61 3.46
CA GLY A 39 3.09 1.85 4.22
C GLY A 39 1.66 2.33 3.96
N ARG A 40 1.43 3.64 3.89
CA ARG A 40 0.12 4.21 3.53
C ARG A 40 -0.32 3.85 2.12
N ALA A 41 0.59 3.91 1.14
CA ALA A 41 0.30 3.51 -0.24
C ALA A 41 -0.09 2.02 -0.32
N ARG A 42 0.67 1.14 0.35
CA ARG A 42 0.35 -0.29 0.43
C ARG A 42 -0.98 -0.55 1.15
N ASN A 43 -1.27 0.16 2.23
CA ASN A 43 -2.56 0.03 2.92
C ASN A 43 -3.73 0.47 2.03
N ALA A 44 -3.55 1.50 1.20
CA ALA A 44 -4.57 1.89 0.23
C ALA A 44 -4.77 0.80 -0.83
N ALA A 45 -3.68 0.20 -1.35
CA ALA A 45 -3.74 -0.94 -2.26
C ALA A 45 -4.48 -2.13 -1.62
N ARG A 46 -4.10 -2.55 -0.40
CA ARG A 46 -4.79 -3.63 0.34
C ARG A 46 -6.29 -3.41 0.45
N LYS A 47 -6.72 -2.19 0.77
CA LYS A 47 -8.15 -1.85 0.88
C LYS A 47 -8.87 -1.95 -0.47
N ALA A 48 -8.23 -1.46 -1.53
CA ALA A 48 -8.77 -1.59 -2.88
C ALA A 48 -8.87 -3.07 -3.29
N ASP A 49 -7.83 -3.87 -3.02
CA ASP A 49 -7.77 -5.30 -3.29
C ASP A 49 -8.90 -6.06 -2.59
N LEU A 50 -9.16 -5.79 -1.30
CA LEU A 50 -10.30 -6.37 -0.59
C LEU A 50 -11.64 -6.01 -1.24
N GLY A 51 -11.80 -4.78 -1.75
CA GLY A 51 -13.01 -4.35 -2.44
C GLY A 51 -13.24 -5.09 -3.78
N VAL A 52 -12.16 -5.38 -4.51
CA VAL A 52 -12.23 -6.19 -5.74
C VAL A 52 -12.64 -7.63 -5.40
N ILE A 53 -12.04 -8.22 -4.36
CA ILE A 53 -12.37 -9.58 -3.91
C ILE A 53 -13.81 -9.64 -3.40
N GLN A 54 -14.26 -8.66 -2.61
CA GLN A 54 -15.64 -8.53 -2.15
C GLN A 54 -16.62 -8.53 -3.33
N SER A 55 -16.36 -7.72 -4.36
CA SER A 55 -17.21 -7.68 -5.55
C SER A 55 -17.33 -9.05 -6.23
N ALA A 56 -16.23 -9.81 -6.29
CA ALA A 56 -16.24 -11.17 -6.83
C ALA A 56 -16.94 -12.19 -5.93
N LEU A 57 -16.84 -12.03 -4.60
CA LEU A 57 -17.60 -12.84 -3.65
C LEU A 57 -19.11 -12.63 -3.84
N GLU A 58 -19.55 -11.38 -4.05
CA GLU A 58 -20.96 -11.08 -4.34
C GLU A 58 -21.42 -11.67 -5.68
N MET A 59 -20.57 -11.63 -6.73
CA MET A 59 -20.86 -12.31 -8.00
C MET A 59 -20.99 -13.83 -7.81
N TYR A 60 -20.08 -14.45 -7.05
CA TYR A 60 -20.15 -15.88 -6.76
C TYR A 60 -21.43 -16.25 -5.98
N TYR A 61 -21.81 -15.43 -5.01
CA TYR A 61 -23.05 -15.62 -4.26
C TYR A 61 -24.29 -15.49 -5.16
N SER A 62 -24.29 -14.56 -6.10
CA SER A 62 -25.37 -14.42 -7.08
C SER A 62 -25.55 -15.68 -7.94
N ASP A 63 -24.46 -16.38 -8.26
CA ASP A 63 -24.50 -17.57 -9.12
C ASP A 63 -24.76 -18.86 -8.36
N GLN A 64 -24.26 -18.97 -7.12
CA GLN A 64 -24.25 -20.22 -6.35
C GLN A 64 -25.16 -20.18 -5.11
N ASN A 65 -25.76 -19.03 -4.79
CA ASN A 65 -26.54 -18.77 -3.58
C ASN A 65 -25.79 -19.07 -2.26
N LEU A 66 -24.46 -19.08 -2.32
CA LEU A 66 -23.57 -19.28 -1.19
C LEU A 66 -22.20 -18.69 -1.51
N TYR A 67 -21.52 -18.11 -0.52
CA TYR A 67 -20.13 -17.70 -0.65
C TYR A 67 -19.22 -18.93 -0.74
N PRO A 68 -18.05 -18.86 -1.38
CA PRO A 68 -17.17 -20.02 -1.53
C PRO A 68 -16.57 -20.44 -0.18
N ALA A 69 -16.27 -21.74 -0.02
CA ALA A 69 -15.58 -22.22 1.20
C ALA A 69 -14.13 -21.72 1.30
N SER A 70 -13.50 -21.42 0.16
CA SER A 70 -12.17 -20.84 0.08
C SER A 70 -12.01 -20.05 -1.22
N ILE A 71 -11.14 -19.03 -1.20
CA ILE A 71 -10.77 -18.28 -2.40
C ILE A 71 -9.55 -18.97 -3.04
N PRO A 72 -9.58 -19.28 -4.35
CA PRO A 72 -8.44 -19.89 -5.01
C PRO A 72 -7.23 -18.93 -5.06
N SER A 73 -6.03 -19.50 -5.10
CA SER A 73 -4.82 -18.72 -5.38
C SER A 73 -4.64 -18.54 -6.89
N GLY A 74 -4.20 -17.36 -7.31
CA GLY A 74 -4.04 -17.07 -8.74
C GLY A 74 -5.38 -16.75 -9.41
N THR A 75 -5.80 -17.52 -10.40
CA THR A 75 -7.01 -17.20 -11.18
C THR A 75 -8.27 -17.80 -10.55
N TRP A 76 -9.33 -16.98 -10.47
CA TRP A 76 -10.67 -17.43 -10.09
C TRP A 76 -11.60 -17.37 -11.30
N THR A 77 -11.61 -18.45 -12.08
CA THR A 77 -12.34 -18.53 -13.35
C THR A 77 -13.80 -18.10 -13.19
N GLY A 78 -14.23 -17.14 -14.00
CA GLY A 78 -15.58 -16.57 -13.97
C GLY A 78 -15.73 -15.31 -13.10
N TYR A 79 -14.81 -15.06 -12.17
CA TYR A 79 -14.96 -13.98 -11.17
C TYR A 79 -13.76 -13.02 -11.10
N LEU A 80 -12.53 -13.55 -11.13
CA LEU A 80 -11.29 -12.76 -11.21
C LEU A 80 -10.25 -13.43 -12.12
N THR A 81 -9.58 -12.62 -12.94
CA THR A 81 -8.43 -13.06 -13.74
C THR A 81 -7.22 -13.40 -12.87
N THR A 82 -6.96 -12.58 -11.85
CA THR A 82 -5.94 -12.82 -10.83
C THR A 82 -6.47 -12.30 -9.50
N VAL A 83 -6.52 -13.17 -8.50
CA VAL A 83 -6.84 -12.84 -7.10
C VAL A 83 -5.69 -12.01 -6.53
N PRO A 84 -5.95 -10.76 -6.10
CA PRO A 84 -4.95 -9.92 -5.49
C PRO A 84 -4.32 -10.56 -4.25
N VAL A 85 -3.04 -10.26 -4.04
CA VAL A 85 -2.27 -10.68 -2.88
C VAL A 85 -1.62 -9.45 -2.25
N ASP A 86 -1.22 -9.57 -0.98
CA ASP A 86 -0.59 -8.48 -0.26
C ASP A 86 0.61 -7.89 -1.03
N PRO A 87 0.66 -6.57 -1.27
CA PRO A 87 1.69 -5.96 -2.13
C PRO A 87 3.10 -5.99 -1.52
N LYS A 88 3.26 -6.36 -0.25
CA LYS A 88 4.56 -6.50 0.42
C LYS A 88 4.99 -7.96 0.54
N THR A 89 4.08 -8.84 0.93
CA THR A 89 4.41 -10.24 1.24
C THR A 89 4.07 -11.21 0.12
N ALA A 90 3.26 -10.78 -0.87
CA ALA A 90 2.66 -11.62 -1.89
C ALA A 90 1.82 -12.79 -1.33
N VAL A 91 1.34 -12.66 -0.10
CA VAL A 91 0.48 -13.64 0.57
C VAL A 91 -0.99 -13.27 0.35
N ALA A 92 -1.85 -14.27 0.18
CA ALA A 92 -3.30 -14.07 0.07
C ALA A 92 -3.89 -13.45 1.33
N TYR A 93 -4.97 -12.69 1.17
CA TYR A 93 -5.71 -12.12 2.29
C TYR A 93 -6.43 -13.20 3.11
N SER A 94 -6.65 -12.91 4.39
CA SER A 94 -7.33 -13.83 5.29
C SER A 94 -8.80 -13.88 4.93
N TYR A 95 -9.32 -15.06 4.58
CA TYR A 95 -10.72 -15.27 4.25
C TYR A 95 -11.29 -16.42 5.07
N THR A 96 -12.45 -16.21 5.68
CA THR A 96 -13.21 -17.25 6.37
C THR A 96 -14.68 -17.15 6.01
N GLN A 97 -15.24 -18.24 5.50
CA GLN A 97 -16.67 -18.37 5.29
C GLN A 97 -17.39 -18.54 6.64
N THR A 98 -18.54 -17.90 6.81
CA THR A 98 -19.38 -17.99 8.01
C THR A 98 -20.79 -18.47 7.65
N GLY A 99 -21.56 -18.91 8.64
CA GLY A 99 -22.98 -19.25 8.46
C GLY A 99 -23.25 -20.32 7.38
N SER A 100 -22.36 -21.31 7.23
CA SER A 100 -22.46 -22.35 6.19
C SER A 100 -22.53 -21.82 4.75
N GLY A 101 -21.90 -20.66 4.49
CA GLY A 101 -21.87 -20.03 3.17
C GLY A 101 -22.82 -18.86 2.99
N ALA A 102 -23.55 -18.46 4.03
CA ALA A 102 -24.38 -17.27 3.98
C ALA A 102 -23.62 -15.97 4.33
N GLY A 103 -22.40 -16.07 4.87
CA GLY A 103 -21.56 -14.91 5.16
C GLY A 103 -20.07 -15.17 4.96
N TYR A 104 -19.26 -14.13 5.13
CA TYR A 104 -17.80 -14.21 5.13
C TYR A 104 -17.16 -13.09 5.94
N ASP A 105 -15.92 -13.34 6.37
CA ASP A 105 -14.98 -12.32 6.85
C ASP A 105 -13.73 -12.35 5.97
N LEU A 106 -13.35 -11.18 5.43
CA LEU A 106 -12.18 -10.98 4.58
C LEU A 106 -11.32 -9.85 5.14
N CYS A 107 -10.08 -10.16 5.53
CA CYS A 107 -9.22 -9.24 6.28
C CYS A 107 -7.82 -9.10 5.68
N ALA A 108 -7.28 -7.87 5.77
CA ALA A 108 -5.89 -7.54 5.50
C ALA A 108 -5.22 -6.93 6.74
N THR A 109 -3.96 -7.28 6.97
CA THR A 109 -3.13 -6.65 8.02
C THR A 109 -2.53 -5.34 7.49
N LEU A 110 -2.67 -4.25 8.24
CA LEU A 110 -2.16 -2.93 7.86
C LEU A 110 -0.81 -2.63 8.49
N GLU A 111 -0.02 -1.78 7.83
CA GLU A 111 1.24 -1.25 8.36
C GLU A 111 1.03 0.15 8.99
N PRO A 112 1.60 0.46 10.17
CA PRO A 112 2.49 -0.37 10.97
C PRO A 112 1.77 -1.42 11.85
N SER A 113 0.47 -1.24 12.11
CA SER A 113 -0.34 -2.17 12.89
C SER A 113 -1.82 -2.03 12.55
N GLY A 114 -2.61 -3.03 12.96
CA GLY A 114 -4.06 -3.09 12.77
C GLY A 114 -4.49 -4.02 11.65
N SER A 115 -5.80 -4.21 11.55
CA SER A 115 -6.43 -5.00 10.49
C SER A 115 -7.57 -4.20 9.88
N TYR A 116 -7.77 -4.36 8.58
CA TYR A 116 -8.95 -3.88 7.88
C TYR A 116 -9.70 -5.10 7.36
N CYS A 117 -10.96 -5.21 7.76
CA CYS A 117 -11.82 -6.32 7.37
C CYS A 117 -13.05 -5.78 6.65
N VAL A 118 -13.46 -6.49 5.61
CA VAL A 118 -14.79 -6.42 5.03
C VAL A 118 -15.47 -7.73 5.35
N HIS A 119 -16.73 -7.65 5.75
CA HIS A 119 -17.48 -8.82 6.16
C HIS A 119 -18.93 -8.67 5.71
N ASN A 120 -19.53 -9.80 5.37
CA ASN A 120 -20.97 -9.91 5.27
C ASN A 120 -21.42 -10.89 6.37
N PRO A 121 -22.05 -10.39 7.45
CA PRO A 121 -22.51 -11.26 8.51
C PRO A 121 -23.63 -12.17 8.00
N PHE A 122 -24.62 -11.58 7.33
CA PHE A 122 -25.76 -12.16 6.60
C PHE A 122 -26.46 -11.02 5.84
#